data_AF-A0A812QG62-F1
#
_entry.id   AF-A0A812QG62-F1
#
_cell.length_a   1.000
_cell.length_b   1.000
_cell.length_c   1.000
_cell.angle_alpha   90.00
_cell.angle_beta   90.00
_cell.angle_gamma   90.00
#
_symmetry.space_group_name_H-M   'P 1'
#
loop_
_entity.id
_entity.type
_entity.pdbx_description
1 polymer ?
#
loop_
_entity_poly.entity_id
_entity_poly.type
_entity_poly.pdbx_seq_one_letter_code
_entity_poly.pdbx_strand_id
1 'polypeptide(L)' 'MAVFQEVLPEAVSKANAAEDAVEKAVITSEMITAGGDDMDEVRQAVTSTEQAVQEAQKAMGEARIFLNAKQAAAR' A
#
# COMPACT_ATOMS: atom_id res chain seq x y z
N MET A 1 7.42 -13.63 24.94
CA MET A 1 7.74 -12.21 24.66
C MET A 1 8.89 -12.01 23.68
N ALA A 2 9.95 -12.84 23.67
CA ALA A 2 11.08 -12.71 22.73
C ALA A 2 10.67 -12.74 21.24
N VAL A 3 9.83 -13.70 20.82
CA VAL A 3 9.34 -13.81 19.43
C VAL A 3 8.58 -12.56 18.96
N PHE A 4 7.86 -11.90 19.87
CA PHE A 4 7.13 -10.67 19.53
C PHE A 4 8.08 -9.50 19.28
N GLN A 5 9.19 -9.41 20.04
CA GLN A 5 10.20 -8.37 19.82
C GLN A 5 11.00 -8.55 18.52
N GLU A 6 11.12 -9.79 18.03
CA GLU A 6 11.77 -10.08 16.75
C GLU A 6 10.85 -9.85 15.54
N VAL A 7 9.54 -10.12 15.70
CA VAL A 7 8.55 -10.01 14.60
C VAL A 7 8.01 -8.59 14.44
N LEU A 8 7.86 -7.85 15.53
CA LEU A 8 7.22 -6.54 15.52
C LEU A 8 7.92 -5.50 14.61
N PRO A 9 9.26 -5.37 14.59
CA PRO A 9 9.92 -4.39 13.72
C PRO A 9 9.65 -4.62 12.24
N GLU A 10 9.69 -5.87 11.78
CA GLU A 10 9.42 -6.21 10.38
C GLU A 10 7.92 -6.06 10.06
N ALA A 11 7.03 -6.41 10.99
CA ALA A 11 5.60 -6.18 10.85
C ALA A 11 5.28 -4.68 10.67
N VAL A 12 5.87 -3.82 11.50
CA VAL A 12 5.72 -2.36 11.43
C VAL A 12 6.27 -1.84 10.11
N SER A 13 7.48 -2.26 9.70
CA SER A 13 8.05 -1.82 8.43
C SER A 13 7.16 -2.18 7.23
N LYS A 14 6.58 -3.38 7.21
CA LYS A 14 5.66 -3.81 6.14
C LYS A 14 4.33 -3.07 6.18
N ALA A 15 3.81 -2.77 7.37
CA ALA A 15 2.60 -1.99 7.55
C ALA A 15 2.78 -0.56 7.04
N ASN A 16 3.88 0.11 7.43
CA ASN A 16 4.20 1.47 6.95
C ASN A 16 4.36 1.50 5.42
N ALA A 17 5.06 0.53 4.83
CA ALA A 17 5.20 0.47 3.37
C ALA A 17 3.86 0.27 2.66
N ALA A 18 2.93 -0.47 3.26
CA ALA A 18 1.57 -0.61 2.72
C ALA A 18 0.76 0.68 2.87
N GLU A 19 0.90 1.38 3.99
CA GLU A 19 0.28 2.69 4.25
C GLU A 19 0.75 3.74 3.24
N ASP A 20 2.06 3.91 3.07
CA ASP A 20 2.66 4.87 2.13
C ASP A 20 2.15 4.62 0.69
N ALA A 21 2.05 3.35 0.28
CA ALA A 21 1.58 2.99 -1.05
C ALA A 21 0.08 3.31 -1.23
N VAL A 22 -0.74 3.13 -0.20
CA VAL A 22 -2.15 3.54 -0.21
C VAL A 22 -2.28 5.06 -0.25
N GLU A 23 -1.48 5.79 0.52
CA GLU A 23 -1.47 7.26 0.50
C GLU A 23 -1.14 7.79 -0.90
N LYS A 24 -0.13 7.22 -1.56
CA LYS A 24 0.20 7.55 -2.96
C LYS A 24 -0.98 7.29 -3.92
N ALA A 25 -1.72 6.21 -3.72
CA ALA A 25 -2.91 5.91 -4.53
C ALA A 25 -4.03 6.94 -4.30
N VAL A 26 -4.20 7.42 -3.06
CA VAL A 26 -5.16 8.49 -2.76
C VAL A 26 -4.74 9.80 -3.42
N ILE A 27 -3.47 10.22 -3.27
CA ILE A 27 -2.95 11.45 -3.88
C ILE A 27 -3.14 11.44 -5.40
N THR A 28 -2.80 10.33 -6.05
CA THR A 28 -2.98 10.21 -7.51
C THR A 28 -4.45 10.25 -7.93
N SER A 29 -5.37 9.74 -7.09
CA SER A 29 -6.80 9.83 -7.34
C SER A 29 -7.36 11.25 -7.22
N GLU A 30 -6.80 12.08 -6.32
CA GLU A 30 -7.17 13.49 -6.19
C GLU A 30 -6.85 14.28 -7.46
N MET A 31 -5.76 13.91 -8.16
CA MET A 31 -5.37 14.52 -9.43
C MET A 31 -6.39 14.31 -10.55
N ILE A 32 -7.19 13.23 -10.49
CA ILE A 32 -8.29 12.98 -11.45
C ILE A 32 -9.33 14.10 -11.33
N THR A 33 -9.63 14.54 -10.11
CA THR A 33 -10.58 15.64 -9.87
C THR A 33 -9.94 16.99 -10.21
N ALA A 34 -8.65 17.15 -9.90
CA ALA A 34 -7.91 18.39 -10.16
C ALA A 34 -7.76 18.72 -11.65
N GLY A 35 -7.66 17.69 -12.53
CA GLY A 35 -7.56 17.88 -13.99
C GLY A 35 -8.77 18.54 -14.64
N GLY A 36 -9.94 18.53 -13.97
CA GLY A 36 -11.14 19.25 -14.43
C GLY A 36 -11.58 18.83 -15.85
N ASP A 37 -11.55 19.78 -16.77
CA ASP A 37 -11.95 19.56 -18.18
C ASP A 37 -10.78 19.12 -19.08
N ASP A 38 -9.53 19.09 -18.58
CA ASP A 38 -8.39 18.57 -19.33
C ASP A 38 -8.38 17.04 -19.31
N MET A 39 -8.96 16.46 -20.36
CA MET A 39 -9.09 15.01 -20.48
C MET A 39 -7.75 14.27 -20.62
N ASP A 40 -6.68 14.92 -21.06
CA ASP A 40 -5.37 14.30 -21.16
C ASP A 40 -4.70 14.22 -19.78
N GLU A 41 -4.80 15.29 -18.98
CA GLU A 41 -4.38 15.27 -17.57
C GLU A 41 -5.17 14.24 -16.75
N VAL A 42 -6.50 14.18 -16.94
CA VAL A 42 -7.37 13.21 -16.26
C VAL A 42 -6.97 11.77 -16.61
N ARG A 43 -6.71 11.47 -17.89
CA ARG A 43 -6.27 10.12 -18.32
C ARG A 43 -4.92 9.73 -17.71
N GLN A 44 -3.99 10.68 -17.65
CA GLN A 44 -2.70 10.44 -17.02
C GLN A 44 -2.87 10.18 -15.52
N ALA A 45 -3.69 10.97 -14.82
CA ALA A 45 -3.99 10.77 -13.40
C ALA A 45 -4.66 9.42 -13.11
N VAL A 46 -5.61 8.98 -13.94
CA VAL A 46 -6.21 7.64 -13.85
C VAL A 46 -5.14 6.56 -13.98
N THR A 47 -4.28 6.65 -15.00
CA THR A 47 -3.20 5.67 -15.22
C THR A 47 -2.25 5.61 -14.02
N SER A 48 -1.85 6.76 -13.48
CA SER A 48 -1.00 6.83 -12.29
C SER A 48 -1.69 6.27 -11.05
N THR A 49 -3.00 6.49 -10.91
CA THR A 49 -3.81 5.94 -9.81
C THR A 49 -3.85 4.42 -9.90
N GLU A 50 -4.11 3.85 -11.08
CA GLU A 50 -4.14 2.40 -11.27
C GLU A 50 -2.78 1.75 -10.92
N GLN A 51 -1.68 2.37 -11.34
CA GLN A 51 -0.33 1.90 -10.99
C GLN A 51 -0.09 1.96 -9.47
N ALA A 52 -0.42 3.07 -8.82
CA ALA A 52 -0.26 3.22 -7.38
C ALA A 52 -1.15 2.23 -6.60
N VAL A 53 -2.37 1.96 -7.06
CA VAL A 53 -3.26 0.95 -6.47
C VAL A 53 -2.66 -0.45 -6.59
N GLN A 54 -2.04 -0.81 -7.73
CA GLN A 54 -1.37 -2.11 -7.88
C GLN A 54 -0.18 -2.24 -6.91
N GLU A 55 0.61 -1.18 -6.74
CA GLU A 55 1.70 -1.14 -5.76
C GLU A 55 1.17 -1.32 -4.32
N ALA A 56 0.10 -0.61 -3.97
CA ALA A 56 -0.56 -0.70 -2.67
C ALA A 56 -1.09 -2.11 -2.38
N GLN A 57 -1.81 -2.71 -3.34
CA GLN A 57 -2.31 -4.07 -3.22
C GLN A 57 -1.20 -5.08 -2.99
N LYS A 58 -0.07 -4.93 -3.69
CA LYS A 58 1.11 -5.78 -3.51
C LYS A 58 1.67 -5.64 -2.09
N ALA A 59 1.94 -4.41 -1.64
CA ALA A 59 2.50 -4.15 -0.31
C ALA A 59 1.59 -4.67 0.82
N MET A 60 0.28 -4.43 0.72
CA MET A 60 -0.72 -4.98 1.64
C MET A 60 -0.73 -6.51 1.63
N GLY A 61 -0.63 -7.12 0.45
CA GLY A 61 -0.56 -8.57 0.30
C GLY A 61 0.67 -9.17 1.00
N GLU A 62 1.84 -8.57 0.81
CA GLU A 62 3.08 -8.98 1.46
C GLU A 62 3.01 -8.86 2.99
N ALA A 63 2.48 -7.75 3.50
CA ALA A 63 2.27 -7.55 4.94
C ALA A 63 1.34 -8.62 5.53
N ARG A 64 0.22 -8.91 4.85
CA ARG A 64 -0.74 -9.94 5.27
C ARG A 64 -0.12 -11.34 5.27
N ILE A 65 0.61 -11.69 4.21
CA ILE A 65 1.30 -12.98 4.12
C ILE A 65 2.29 -13.14 5.26
N PHE A 66 3.09 -12.11 5.53
CA PHE A 66 4.04 -12.10 6.64
C PHE A 66 3.36 -12.33 7.99
N LEU A 67 2.32 -11.55 8.31
CA LEU A 67 1.58 -11.67 9.58
C LEU A 67 0.96 -13.06 9.74
N ASN A 68 0.35 -13.60 8.69
CA ASN A 68 -0.23 -14.94 8.71
C ASN A 68 0.84 -16.02 8.95
N ALA A 69 2.01 -15.91 8.32
CA ALA A 69 3.12 -16.84 8.52
C ALA A 69 3.62 -16.81 9.97
N LYS A 70 3.77 -15.62 10.56
CA LYS A 70 4.20 -15.47 11.96
C LYS A 70 3.13 -15.93 12.95
N GLN A 71 1.86 -15.67 12.68
CA GLN A 71 0.74 -16.19 13.49
C GLN A 71 0.70 -17.72 13.47
N ALA A 72 0.89 -18.33 12.29
CA ALA A 72 0.94 -19.78 12.16
C ALA A 72 2.13 -20.40 12.91
N ALA A 73 3.30 -19.77 12.86
CA ALA A 73 4.49 -20.23 13.59
C ALA A 73 4.41 -20.04 15.11
N ALA A 74 3.49 -19.20 15.59
CA ALA A 74 3.26 -18.96 17.01
C ALA A 74 2.20 -19.88 17.63
N ARG A 75 1.54 -20.72 16.82
CA ARG A 75 0.64 -21.79 17.28
C ARG A 75 1.42 -23.08 17.50
#